data_AF-A0A9D1DYQ5-F1
#
_entry.id   AF-A0A9D1DYQ5-F1
#
_cell.length_a   1.000
_cell.length_b   1.000
_cell.length_c   1.000
_cell.angle_alpha   90.00
_cell.angle_beta   90.00
_cell.angle_gamma   90.00
#
_symmetry.space_group_name_H-M   'P 1'
#
loop_
_entity.id
_entity.type
_entity.pdbx_description
1 polymer ?
#
loop_
_entity_poly.entity_id
_entity_poly.type
_entity_poly.pdbx_seq_one_letter_code
_entity_poly.pdbx_strand_id
1 'polypeptide(L)'
;FKALGCNGVSRIDFMMDSLTREIWINEINTIPGSLSFYLWEPMGVKYPELLERMIALALKRQREEAEIHYDFDTKILEGASFGGTKGSKL
;
A
#
# COMPACT_ATOMS: atom_id res chain seq x y z
N PHE A 1 -3.77 -7.63 -4.20
CA PHE A 1 -3.20 -6.90 -3.04
C PHE A 1 -1.97 -7.61 -2.51
N LYS A 2 -2.08 -8.73 -1.80
CA LYS A 2 -0.94 -9.40 -1.16
C LYS A 2 0.24 -9.73 -2.08
N ALA A 3 -0.02 -10.30 -3.27
CA ALA A 3 1.04 -10.74 -4.19
C ALA A 3 1.87 -9.60 -4.81
N LEU A 4 1.30 -8.39 -4.92
CA LEU A 4 1.92 -7.25 -5.61
C LEU A 4 2.08 -6.02 -4.69
N GLY A 5 1.77 -6.14 -3.40
CA GLY A 5 1.78 -5.01 -2.48
C GLY A 5 0.80 -3.87 -2.83
N CYS A 6 -0.25 -4.12 -3.63
CA CYS A 6 -1.22 -3.09 -4.00
C CYS A 6 -2.03 -2.60 -2.79
N ASN A 7 -2.63 -1.40 -2.90
CA ASN A 7 -3.48 -0.76 -1.89
C ASN A 7 -4.64 -0.02 -2.57
N GLY A 8 -5.76 0.17 -1.86
CA GLY A 8 -6.97 0.78 -2.43
C GLY A 8 -7.80 -0.19 -3.27
N VAL A 9 -7.99 0.11 -4.56
CA VAL A 9 -8.83 -0.64 -5.50
C VAL A 9 -8.00 -1.20 -6.65
N SER A 10 -8.39 -2.36 -7.18
CA SER A 10 -7.82 -2.88 -8.42
C SER A 10 -8.87 -3.70 -9.17
N ARG A 11 -8.92 -3.57 -10.50
CA ARG A 11 -9.65 -4.53 -11.36
C ARG A 11 -8.66 -5.58 -11.87
N ILE A 12 -9.02 -6.85 -11.77
CA ILE A 12 -8.24 -7.95 -12.34
C ILE A 12 -9.01 -8.46 -13.53
N ASP A 13 -8.38 -8.41 -14.70
CA ASP A 13 -8.96 -8.88 -15.94
C ASP A 13 -8.43 -10.28 -16.23
N PHE A 14 -9.34 -11.19 -16.55
CA PHE A 14 -9.04 -12.59 -16.78
C PHE A 14 -9.36 -12.97 -18.22
N MET A 15 -8.58 -13.89 -18.77
CA MET A 15 -8.94 -14.65 -19.96
C MET A 15 -9.39 -16.05 -19.53
N MET A 16 -10.41 -16.58 -20.20
CA MET A 16 -10.92 -17.93 -19.94
C MET A 16 -11.05 -18.68 -21.25
N ASP A 17 -10.49 -19.89 -21.29
CA ASP A 17 -10.75 -20.81 -22.40
C ASP A 17 -12.18 -21.35 -22.31
N SER A 18 -12.92 -21.32 -23.41
CA SER A 18 -14.35 -21.64 -23.40
C SER A 18 -14.64 -23.14 -23.33
N LEU A 19 -13.70 -24.00 -23.77
CA LEU A 19 -13.86 -25.45 -23.78
C LEU A 19 -13.39 -26.06 -22.46
N THR A 20 -12.17 -25.76 -22.07
CA THR A 20 -11.49 -26.31 -20.88
C THR A 20 -11.86 -25.59 -19.60
N ARG A 21 -12.38 -24.36 -19.70
CA ARG A 21 -12.66 -23.46 -18.57
C ARG A 21 -11.41 -23.06 -17.77
N GLU A 22 -10.22 -23.25 -18.35
CA GLU A 22 -8.98 -22.74 -17.76
C GLU A 22 -9.01 -21.21 -17.72
N ILE A 23 -8.56 -20.64 -16.60
CA ILE A 23 -8.58 -19.20 -16.33
C ILE A 23 -7.14 -18.73 -16.17
N TRP A 24 -6.79 -17.66 -16.88
CA TRP A 24 -5.52 -16.96 -16.76
C TRP A 24 -5.75 -15.51 -16.36
N ILE A 25 -4.83 -14.98 -15.55
CA ILE A 25 -4.77 -13.54 -15.27
C ILE A 25 -4.18 -12.86 -16.51
N ASN A 26 -4.90 -11.90 -17.07
CA ASN A 26 -4.42 -11.10 -18.18
C ASN A 26 -3.67 -9.86 -17.67
N GLU A 27 -4.36 -9.00 -16.91
CA GLU A 27 -3.78 -7.78 -16.37
C GLU A 27 -4.40 -7.38 -15.03
N ILE A 28 -3.69 -6.52 -14.30
CA ILE A 28 -4.15 -5.92 -13.06
C ILE A 28 -4.13 -4.40 -13.22
N ASN A 29 -5.31 -3.80 -13.16
CA ASN A 29 -5.53 -2.36 -13.28
C ASN A 29 -5.66 -1.74 -11.88
N THR A 30 -4.61 -1.04 -11.41
CA THR A 30 -4.57 -0.36 -10.10
C THR A 30 -5.34 0.96 -10.07
N ILE A 31 -5.60 1.55 -11.25
CA ILE A 31 -6.52 2.68 -11.43
C ILE A 31 -7.51 2.27 -12.52
N PRO A 32 -8.53 1.46 -12.16
CA PRO A 32 -9.51 1.05 -13.14
C PRO A 32 -10.36 2.25 -13.58
N GLY A 33 -10.83 2.23 -14.84
CA GLY A 33 -11.70 3.29 -15.36
C GLY A 33 -12.96 3.48 -14.50
N SER A 34 -13.53 4.68 -14.56
CA SER A 34 -14.66 5.09 -13.70
C SER A 34 -15.83 4.12 -13.72
N LEU A 35 -16.11 3.46 -14.85
CA LEU A 35 -17.20 2.48 -14.93
C LEU A 35 -16.99 1.26 -14.00
N SER A 36 -15.77 0.93 -13.57
CA SER A 36 -15.50 -0.27 -12.76
C SER A 36 -16.31 -0.39 -11.45
N PHE A 37 -16.94 0.69 -10.96
CA PHE A 37 -17.86 0.61 -9.82
C PHE A 37 -19.08 -0.28 -10.08
N TYR A 38 -19.49 -0.50 -11.34
CA TYR A 38 -20.65 -1.37 -11.63
C TYR A 38 -20.43 -2.81 -11.17
N LEU A 39 -19.19 -3.25 -10.96
CA LEU A 39 -18.88 -4.58 -10.42
C LEU A 39 -19.21 -4.69 -8.93
N TRP A 40 -19.28 -3.55 -8.23
CA TRP A 40 -19.57 -3.46 -6.80
C TRP A 40 -21.06 -3.29 -6.50
N GLU A 41 -21.83 -2.68 -7.40
CA GLU A 41 -23.27 -2.45 -7.20
C GLU A 41 -24.07 -3.75 -7.02
N PRO A 42 -23.88 -4.83 -7.82
CA PRO A 42 -24.52 -6.12 -7.59
C PRO A 42 -24.15 -6.76 -6.26
N MET A 43 -22.98 -6.41 -5.71
CA MET A 43 -22.51 -6.83 -4.39
C MET A 43 -23.08 -5.94 -3.27
N GLY A 44 -23.97 -5.00 -3.59
CA GLY A 44 -24.63 -4.11 -2.65
C GLY A 44 -23.83 -2.87 -2.26
N VAL A 45 -22.65 -2.65 -2.83
CA VAL A 45 -21.80 -1.49 -2.52
C VAL A 45 -22.04 -0.40 -3.55
N LYS A 46 -22.71 0.67 -3.14
CA LYS A 46 -23.00 1.81 -4.02
C LYS A 46 -21.74 2.63 -4.26
N TYR A 47 -21.71 3.35 -5.39
CA TYR A 47 -20.55 4.18 -5.75
C TYR A 47 -20.08 5.16 -4.63
N PRO A 48 -20.95 5.92 -3.93
CA PRO A 48 -20.51 6.80 -2.86
C PRO A 48 -19.83 6.05 -1.70
N GLU A 49 -20.33 4.85 -1.38
CA GLU A 49 -19.76 4.01 -0.34
C GLU A 49 -18.40 3.43 -0.77
N LEU A 50 -18.27 3.01 -2.03
CA LEU A 50 -17.00 2.56 -2.59
C LEU A 50 -15.95 3.69 -2.53
N LEU A 51 -16.34 4.90 -2.92
CA LEU A 51 -15.47 6.08 -2.87
C LEU A 51 -15.02 6.39 -1.44
N GLU A 52 -15.96 6.38 -0.48
CA GLU A 52 -15.67 6.60 0.94
C GLU A 52 -14.66 5.55 1.47
N ARG A 53 -14.87 4.28 1.14
CA ARG A 53 -13.94 3.19 1.51
C ARG A 53 -12.55 3.41 0.92
N MET A 54 -12.44 3.86 -0.33
CA MET A 54 -11.15 4.16 -0.96
C MET A 54 -10.42 5.31 -0.27
N ILE A 55 -11.13 6.40 0.06
CA ILE A 55 -10.56 7.54 0.79
C ILE A 55 -10.08 7.09 2.18
N ALA A 56 -10.89 6.32 2.90
CA ALA A 56 -10.53 5.80 4.21
C ALA A 56 -9.28 4.90 4.16
N LEU A 57 -9.16 4.03 3.13
CA LEU A 57 -7.97 3.20 2.90
C LEU A 57 -6.73 4.05 2.60
N ALA A 58 -6.84 5.11 1.80
CA ALA A 58 -5.73 6.01 1.49
C ALA A 58 -5.23 6.72 2.76
N LEU A 59 -6.13 7.27 3.56
CA LEU A 59 -5.79 7.92 4.84
C LEU A 59 -5.20 6.92 5.84
N LYS A 60 -5.71 5.68 5.88
CA LYS A 60 -5.15 4.62 6.72
C LYS A 60 -3.70 4.32 6.33
N ARG A 61 -3.44 4.11 5.05
CA ARG A 61 -2.10 3.84 4.54
C ARG A 61 -1.13 4.97 4.86
N GLN A 62 -1.55 6.22 4.67
CA GLN A 62 -0.73 7.39 5.01
C GLN A 62 -0.31 7.39 6.49
N ARG A 63 -1.23 7.05 7.40
CA ARG A 63 -0.90 6.95 8.84
C ARG A 63 0.07 5.82 9.11
N GLU A 64 -0.15 4.64 8.52
CA GLU A 64 0.74 3.48 8.69
C GLU A 64 2.16 3.80 8.19
N GLU A 65 2.30 4.48 7.05
CA GLU A 65 3.61 4.91 6.52
C GLU A 65 4.30 5.94 7.42
N ALA A 66 3.54 6.84 8.05
CA ALA A 66 4.09 7.85 8.96
C ALA A 66 4.60 7.27 10.29
N GLU A 67 4.11 6.10 10.71
CA GLU A 67 4.56 5.40 11.92
C GLU A 67 5.84 4.57 11.69
N ILE A 68 6.28 4.40 10.44
CA ILE A 68 7.50 3.63 10.13
C ILE A 68 8.73 4.44 10.55
N HIS A 69 9.35 4.06 11.66
CA HIS A 69 10.64 4.59 12.10
C HIS A 69 11.79 3.85 11.40
N TYR A 70 12.60 4.60 10.66
CA TYR A 70 13.84 4.10 10.08
C TYR A 70 14.99 4.34 11.05
N ASP A 71 15.52 3.26 11.62
CA ASP A 71 16.77 3.31 12.38
C ASP A 71 17.91 2.88 11.43
N PHE A 72 18.82 3.81 11.15
CA PHE A 72 20.00 3.53 10.35
C PHE A 72 21.18 3.38 11.29
N ASP A 73 21.67 2.15 11.44
CA ASP A 73 22.91 1.87 12.18
C ASP A 73 24.09 2.46 11.42
N THR A 74 24.33 3.75 11.66
CA THR A 74 25.29 4.52 10.89
C THR A 74 26.56 4.66 11.71
N LYS A 75 27.62 3.97 11.27
CA LYS A 75 28.99 4.08 11.78
C LYS A 75 29.63 5.48 11.60
N ILE A 76 28.85 6.52 11.29
CA ILE A 76 29.32 7.92 11.17
C ILE A 76 29.95 8.40 12.48
N LEU A 77 29.50 7.88 13.62
CA LEU A 77 30.00 8.27 14.94
C LEU A 77 31.10 7.36 15.50
N GLU A 78 31.42 6.22 14.88
CA GLU A 78 32.49 5.33 15.37
C GLU A 78 33.89 5.97 15.27
N GLY A 79 34.09 6.90 14.33
CA GLY A 79 35.33 7.66 14.17
C GLY A 79 35.31 9.06 14.81
N ALA A 80 34.16 9.50 15.35
CA ALA A 80 34.04 10.81 15.96
C ALA A 80 34.54 10.74 17.41
N SER A 81 35.83 10.99 17.62
CA SER A 81 36.40 11.28 18.94
C SER A 81 35.78 12.56 19.50
N PHE A 82 34.57 12.48 20.03
CA PHE A 82 34.03 13.51 20.92
C PHE A 82 34.82 13.43 22.22
N GLY A 83 35.88 14.22 22.28
CA GLY A 83 36.72 14.38 23.47
C GLY A 83 35.85 14.76 24.66
N GLY A 84 35.52 13.77 25.48
CA GLY A 84 34.78 13.96 26.70
C GLY A 84 35.62 14.80 27.66
N THR A 85 35.28 16.07 27.81
CA THR A 85 35.68 16.88 28.96
C THR A 85 35.01 16.26 30.19
N LYS A 86 35.72 15.37 30.88
CA LYS A 86 35.34 14.94 32.22
C LYS A 86 35.23 16.20 33.08
N GLY A 87 34.00 16.52 33.50
CA GLY A 87 33.73 17.60 34.44
C GLY A 87 34.60 17.46 35.67
N SER A 88 35.51 18.41 35.86
CA SER A 88 36.24 18.58 37.12
C SER A 88 35.25 19.05 38.16
N LYS A 89 34.98 18.23 39.18
CA LYS A 89 34.26 18.67 40.38
C LYS A 89 35.12 19.73 41.07
N LEU A 90 34.54 20.91 41.29
CA LEU A 90 34.85 21.83 42.38
C LEU A 90 33.57 22.02 43.19
#